data_AF-A0A6A5RBP8-F1
#
_entry.id   AF-A0A6A5RBP8-F1
#
_cell.length_a   1.000
_cell.length_b   1.000
_cell.length_c   1.000
_cell.angle_alpha   90.00
_cell.angle_beta   90.00
_cell.angle_gamma   90.00
#
_symmetry.space_group_name_H-M   'P 1'
#
loop_
_entity.id
_entity.type
_entity.pdbx_description
1 polymer ?
#
loop_
_entity_poly.entity_id
_entity_poly.type
_entity_poly.pdbx_seq_one_letter_code
_entity_poly.pdbx_strand_id
1 'polypeptide(L)'
;MKISFLIAAFLLALTSARVAQPLLSHSNVSTAGDITTTSGTITPLPYPPTSKNVWNTCKCRGENFWKAMHTVKEGAGKLFNPPRDTSESTFTDTAELTKWSWNDAEPQATYFDFAKAWGVDHVLRAIGVSDKATKDGGSIQVFKATHGDSNANGGGHGISPYNVQPRYTANGRTYRVTGSEYNFGFDPSGVLLALDRKSPQFAGSKRNPRVQGDGLPELQSFSDVAWLKWKGATGRTPTSMRYFASLSITNDETRGIINIVLSRANFDQLPAWPGHDVDPNTEEGAALLGSPNALAFSYFLVQHKATLGDLKISKITIFKNSLKFADPCLLLAVKKAELVPPRPAPKPPKEPHLPLFNNANDDAWYKAKCKGASFVRAMRGSDRDAGQVFKPTRDPAAPEFEDLDFDTAEKWGWGYSEKIASGDFRDWGIDHVLRELGLSDKCNGRGGNMDYLNFVHGFEQLEDGSWDLDPTPYDVDGGMYRRLCAHYGIAFDA
;
A
#
# COMPACT_ATOMS: atom_id res chain seq x y z
N MET A 1 26.78 58.42 18.51
CA MET A 1 27.20 57.20 17.80
C MET A 1 26.68 56.02 18.62
N LYS A 2 25.44 55.57 18.35
CA LYS A 2 25.04 54.32 17.68
C LYS A 2 25.29 53.07 18.55
N ILE A 3 24.37 52.14 18.80
CA ILE A 3 22.98 51.89 18.38
C ILE A 3 22.31 50.99 19.42
N SER A 4 21.00 51.16 19.59
CA SER A 4 20.05 50.41 20.41
C SER A 4 19.93 48.93 20.03
N PHE A 5 19.72 48.05 21.02
CA PHE A 5 19.25 46.68 20.80
C PHE A 5 17.73 46.67 20.65
N LEU A 6 17.26 46.28 19.45
CA LEU A 6 15.87 45.96 19.17
C LEU A 6 15.57 44.51 19.61
N ILE A 7 14.49 44.36 20.36
CA ILE A 7 13.83 43.07 20.62
C ILE A 7 13.08 42.67 19.35
N ALA A 8 13.54 41.61 18.67
CA ALA A 8 12.81 41.00 17.56
C ALA A 8 12.08 39.75 18.08
N ALA A 9 10.75 39.86 18.15
CA ALA A 9 9.85 38.74 18.39
C ALA A 9 9.92 37.75 17.21
N PHE A 10 10.38 36.53 17.46
CA PHE A 10 10.26 35.42 16.52
C PHE A 10 8.85 34.84 16.61
N LEU A 11 8.00 35.22 15.66
CA LEU A 11 6.77 34.49 15.35
C LEU A 11 7.16 33.12 14.79
N LEU A 12 6.93 32.06 15.58
CA LEU A 12 6.91 30.69 15.07
C LEU A 12 5.66 30.54 14.19
N ALA A 13 5.79 30.79 12.89
CA ALA A 13 4.83 30.31 11.93
C ALA A 13 5.01 28.79 11.80
N LEU A 14 4.17 28.02 12.50
CA LEU A 14 3.98 26.59 12.24
C LEU A 14 3.42 26.45 10.83
N THR A 15 4.30 26.29 9.84
CA THR A 15 3.92 25.80 8.53
C THR A 15 3.63 24.31 8.66
N SER A 16 2.37 23.98 8.88
CA SER A 16 1.86 22.62 8.71
C SER A 16 2.19 22.15 7.29
N ALA A 17 3.21 21.31 7.17
CA ALA A 17 3.60 20.69 5.92
C ALA A 17 2.40 19.93 5.35
N ARG A 18 1.87 20.45 4.24
CA ARG A 18 0.77 19.85 3.48
C ARG A 18 1.25 18.54 2.87
N VAL A 19 0.45 17.50 3.09
CA VAL A 19 0.71 16.14 2.59
C VAL A 19 -0.39 15.78 1.61
N ALA A 20 -0.08 15.87 0.32
CA ALA A 20 -0.85 15.20 -0.73
C ALA A 20 -0.67 13.69 -0.56
N GLN A 21 -1.69 13.00 -0.07
CA GLN A 21 -1.74 11.54 -0.15
C GLN A 21 -1.69 11.13 -1.64
N PRO A 22 -1.00 10.04 -2.01
CA PRO A 22 -0.95 9.60 -3.40
C PRO A 22 -2.38 9.33 -3.91
N LEU A 23 -2.80 10.22 -4.82
CA LEU A 23 -4.12 10.32 -5.40
C LEU A 23 -4.30 9.23 -6.46
N LEU A 24 -5.29 8.38 -6.29
CA LEU A 24 -5.86 7.62 -7.40
C LEU A 24 -7.38 7.74 -7.34
N SER A 25 -7.97 8.08 -8.49
CA SER A 25 -9.41 8.18 -8.68
C SER A 25 -10.01 6.78 -8.79
N HIS A 26 -10.94 6.42 -7.91
CA HIS A 26 -11.67 5.16 -8.04
C HIS A 26 -13.14 5.36 -7.68
N SER A 27 -14.01 4.71 -8.44
CA SER A 27 -15.44 4.59 -8.17
C SER A 27 -15.84 3.13 -8.25
N ASN A 28 -16.57 2.64 -7.27
CA ASN A 28 -17.54 1.58 -7.52
C ASN A 28 -18.84 2.28 -7.82
N VAL A 29 -19.35 2.19 -9.04
CA VAL A 29 -20.76 2.55 -9.29
C VAL A 29 -21.50 1.23 -9.23
N SER A 30 -22.37 1.06 -8.23
CA SER A 30 -23.30 -0.06 -8.15
C SER A 30 -24.69 0.53 -8.40
N THR A 31 -25.11 0.65 -9.65
CA THR A 31 -26.48 1.06 -9.98
C THR A 31 -27.44 -0.06 -9.57
N ALA A 32 -27.98 0.04 -8.36
CA ALA A 32 -29.08 -0.81 -7.87
C ALA A 32 -30.45 -0.41 -8.50
N GLY A 33 -30.45 0.21 -9.68
CA GLY A 33 -31.63 0.72 -10.36
C GLY A 33 -31.39 0.87 -11.85
N ASP A 34 -31.66 -0.21 -12.60
CA ASP A 34 -32.27 -0.21 -13.94
C ASP A 34 -32.33 -1.65 -14.44
N ILE A 35 -33.28 -2.42 -13.90
CA ILE A 35 -33.73 -3.68 -14.52
C ILE A 35 -34.77 -3.32 -15.56
N THR A 36 -34.32 -2.77 -16.70
CA THR A 36 -35.08 -2.79 -17.96
C THR A 36 -34.14 -2.43 -19.11
N THR A 37 -33.86 -3.43 -19.97
CA THR A 37 -33.29 -3.35 -21.33
C THR A 37 -31.90 -2.70 -21.44
N THR A 38 -30.80 -3.38 -21.78
CA THR A 38 -30.52 -4.26 -22.93
C THR A 38 -29.19 -5.01 -22.72
N SER A 39 -29.12 -6.27 -23.16
CA SER A 39 -27.98 -7.22 -23.20
C SER A 39 -27.18 -7.43 -21.90
N GLY A 40 -27.77 -8.20 -20.98
CA GLY A 40 -27.06 -8.81 -19.85
C GLY A 40 -26.22 -10.01 -20.29
N THR A 41 -24.92 -9.81 -20.42
CA THR A 41 -23.93 -10.89 -20.45
C THR A 41 -23.41 -11.13 -19.03
N ILE A 42 -23.39 -12.40 -18.63
CA ILE A 42 -22.48 -12.89 -17.58
C ILE A 42 -21.09 -12.32 -17.95
N THR A 43 -20.32 -11.76 -17.02
CA THR A 43 -18.86 -11.65 -17.23
C THR A 43 -18.24 -12.91 -16.64
N PRO A 44 -17.99 -13.96 -17.44
CA PRO A 44 -17.10 -15.03 -16.99
C PRO A 44 -15.71 -14.40 -16.81
N LEU A 45 -14.85 -15.02 -16.01
CA LEU A 45 -13.44 -14.71 -16.13
C LEU A 45 -13.03 -14.95 -17.60
N PRO A 46 -12.15 -14.11 -18.16
CA PRO A 46 -11.35 -13.10 -17.47
C PRO A 46 -12.03 -11.72 -17.35
N TYR A 47 -11.84 -11.05 -16.20
CA TYR A 47 -12.02 -9.59 -16.13
C TYR A 47 -10.95 -8.90 -16.98
N PRO A 48 -11.16 -7.64 -17.43
CA PRO A 48 -10.15 -6.92 -18.19
C PRO A 48 -8.78 -6.99 -17.51
N PRO A 49 -7.70 -7.33 -18.25
CA PRO A 49 -6.39 -7.52 -17.66
C PRO A 49 -5.92 -6.22 -17.02
N THR A 50 -5.49 -6.30 -15.76
CA THR A 50 -4.86 -5.15 -15.10
C THR A 50 -3.41 -5.02 -15.54
N SER A 51 -2.91 -3.79 -15.66
CA SER A 51 -1.52 -3.57 -16.01
C SER A 51 -0.59 -4.09 -14.91
N LYS A 52 0.59 -4.57 -15.29
CA LYS A 52 1.65 -4.96 -14.33
C LYS A 52 2.00 -3.83 -13.35
N ASN A 53 1.82 -2.58 -13.78
CA ASN A 53 2.02 -1.41 -12.93
C ASN A 53 0.95 -1.30 -11.82
N VAL A 54 -0.32 -1.51 -12.14
CA VAL A 54 -1.41 -1.48 -11.15
C VAL A 54 -1.26 -2.62 -10.13
N TRP A 55 -0.93 -3.83 -10.59
CA TRP A 55 -0.62 -4.96 -9.70
C TRP A 55 0.50 -4.62 -8.71
N ASN A 56 1.66 -4.20 -9.21
CA ASN A 56 2.81 -3.88 -8.36
C ASN A 56 2.49 -2.71 -7.42
N THR A 57 1.80 -1.68 -7.90
CA THR A 57 1.37 -0.54 -7.08
C THR A 57 0.51 -1.00 -5.91
N CYS A 58 -0.51 -1.83 -6.17
CA CYS A 58 -1.40 -2.35 -5.14
C CYS A 58 -0.65 -3.30 -4.21
N LYS A 59 0.20 -4.20 -4.73
CA LYS A 59 1.03 -5.09 -3.93
C LYS A 59 1.88 -4.30 -2.93
N CYS A 60 2.66 -3.34 -3.40
CA CYS A 60 3.55 -2.57 -2.54
C CYS A 60 2.78 -1.69 -1.53
N ARG A 61 1.60 -1.18 -1.93
CA ARG A 61 0.72 -0.48 -1.01
C ARG A 61 0.21 -1.42 0.10
N GLY A 62 -0.28 -2.60 -0.27
CA GLY A 62 -0.75 -3.60 0.68
C GLY A 62 0.33 -4.11 1.60
N GLU A 63 1.55 -4.32 1.11
CA GLU A 63 2.72 -4.67 1.94
C GLU A 63 2.99 -3.60 3.02
N ASN A 64 2.89 -2.31 2.66
CA ASN A 64 3.05 -1.23 3.64
C ASN A 64 1.92 -1.23 4.67
N PHE A 65 0.68 -1.47 4.27
CA PHE A 65 -0.45 -1.57 5.22
C PHE A 65 -0.36 -2.79 6.11
N TRP A 66 0.05 -3.93 5.57
CA TRP A 66 0.30 -5.14 6.34
C TRP A 66 1.34 -4.84 7.42
N LYS A 67 2.47 -4.23 7.05
CA LYS A 67 3.51 -3.81 8.01
C LYS A 67 2.95 -2.83 9.04
N ALA A 68 2.20 -1.81 8.61
CA ALA A 68 1.62 -0.80 9.49
C ALA A 68 0.62 -1.38 10.50
N MET A 69 -0.14 -2.42 10.14
CA MET A 69 -1.02 -3.10 11.09
C MET A 69 -0.25 -3.90 12.15
N HIS A 70 0.95 -4.38 11.83
CA HIS A 70 1.83 -5.17 12.72
C HIS A 70 2.87 -4.34 13.48
N THR A 71 2.83 -3.02 13.37
CA THR A 71 3.68 -2.10 14.12
C THR A 71 2.85 -1.17 14.99
N VAL A 72 3.46 -0.66 16.06
CA VAL A 72 2.86 0.38 16.91
C VAL A 72 2.64 1.67 16.10
N LYS A 73 1.70 2.52 16.55
CA LYS A 73 1.25 3.73 15.82
C LYS A 73 2.38 4.68 15.40
N GLU A 74 3.45 4.83 16.18
CA GLU A 74 4.61 5.64 15.85
C GLU A 74 5.36 5.05 14.64
N GLY A 75 5.62 3.74 14.68
CA GLY A 75 6.26 3.01 13.59
C GLY A 75 5.38 2.93 12.34
N ALA A 76 4.07 2.75 12.52
CA ALA A 76 3.10 2.77 11.43
C ALA A 76 3.06 4.16 10.74
N GLY A 77 3.14 5.25 11.51
CA GLY A 77 3.22 6.62 10.99
C GLY A 77 4.38 6.82 10.01
N LYS A 78 5.53 6.18 10.25
CA LYS A 78 6.70 6.25 9.37
C LYS A 78 6.51 5.54 8.02
N LEU A 79 5.48 4.72 7.86
CA LEU A 79 5.15 4.03 6.60
C LEU A 79 4.24 4.85 5.67
N PHE A 80 3.69 5.97 6.15
CA PHE A 80 2.91 6.89 5.33
C PHE A 80 3.81 7.64 4.35
N ASN A 81 3.21 8.21 3.30
CA ASN A 81 3.92 9.09 2.38
C ASN A 81 3.27 10.49 2.34
N PRO A 82 4.02 11.54 2.73
CA PRO A 82 5.26 11.49 3.52
C PRO A 82 5.11 10.81 4.89
N PRO A 83 6.23 10.38 5.49
CA PRO A 83 6.27 9.83 6.84
C PRO A 83 5.68 10.80 7.88
N ARG A 84 5.02 10.24 8.89
CA ARG A 84 4.40 10.97 10.01
C ARG A 84 4.95 10.48 11.34
N ASP A 85 4.79 11.27 12.39
CA ASP A 85 5.17 10.84 13.75
C ASP A 85 4.22 9.82 14.35
N THR A 86 2.99 9.78 13.83
CA THR A 86 1.95 8.83 14.22
C THR A 86 1.09 8.47 13.01
N SER A 87 0.51 7.27 13.04
CA SER A 87 -0.48 6.85 12.04
C SER A 87 -1.88 7.41 12.30
N GLU A 88 -2.13 7.98 13.48
CA GLU A 88 -3.46 8.44 13.90
C GLU A 88 -4.06 9.48 12.93
N SER A 89 -5.37 9.37 12.72
CA SER A 89 -6.13 10.37 11.97
C SER A 89 -6.20 11.69 12.74
N THR A 90 -6.10 12.80 12.03
CA THR A 90 -6.39 14.14 12.56
C THR A 90 -7.90 14.40 12.66
N PHE A 91 -8.74 13.57 12.03
CA PHE A 91 -10.19 13.71 12.01
C PHE A 91 -10.83 12.86 13.11
N THR A 92 -10.98 13.42 14.31
CA THR A 92 -11.54 12.71 15.47
C THR A 92 -12.87 13.29 15.97
N ASP A 93 -13.24 14.49 15.51
CA ASP A 93 -14.46 15.20 15.86
C ASP A 93 -15.50 15.11 14.72
N THR A 94 -16.74 14.78 15.07
CA THR A 94 -17.87 14.73 14.13
C THR A 94 -18.17 16.09 13.50
N ALA A 95 -17.79 17.20 14.15
CA ALA A 95 -17.89 18.53 13.58
C ALA A 95 -17.09 18.71 12.27
N GLU A 96 -16.05 17.90 12.06
CA GLU A 96 -15.28 17.92 10.80
C GLU A 96 -16.13 17.49 9.59
N LEU A 97 -17.16 16.66 9.76
CA LEU A 97 -18.09 16.34 8.67
C LEU A 97 -18.75 17.61 8.13
N THR A 98 -19.34 18.42 9.00
CA THR A 98 -20.00 19.68 8.63
C THR A 98 -19.00 20.69 8.06
N LYS A 99 -17.84 20.86 8.71
CA LYS A 99 -16.77 21.77 8.27
C LYS A 99 -16.32 21.46 6.84
N TRP A 100 -16.22 20.19 6.47
CA TRP A 100 -15.84 19.74 5.14
C TRP A 100 -17.03 19.45 4.22
N SER A 101 -18.24 19.93 4.54
CA SER A 101 -19.44 19.81 3.69
C SER A 101 -19.85 18.36 3.37
N TRP A 102 -19.64 17.44 4.31
CA TRP A 102 -20.24 16.10 4.29
C TRP A 102 -21.62 16.13 4.93
N ASN A 103 -22.65 15.89 4.14
CA ASN A 103 -24.04 15.91 4.56
C ASN A 103 -24.60 14.49 4.66
N ASP A 104 -25.53 14.29 5.60
CA ASP A 104 -26.41 13.12 5.57
C ASP A 104 -27.36 13.20 4.38
N ALA A 105 -27.58 12.06 3.75
CA ALA A 105 -28.60 11.88 2.74
C ALA A 105 -29.34 10.57 3.01
N GLU A 106 -30.56 10.46 2.50
CA GLU A 106 -31.34 9.23 2.62
C GLU A 106 -30.77 8.16 1.66
N PRO A 107 -30.39 6.97 2.15
CA PRO A 107 -30.03 5.86 1.28
C PRO A 107 -31.24 5.42 0.46
N GLN A 108 -31.02 4.95 -0.77
CA GLN A 108 -32.12 4.41 -1.57
C GLN A 108 -32.69 3.15 -0.90
N ALA A 109 -34.01 2.91 -1.05
CA ALA A 109 -34.69 1.80 -0.38
C ALA A 109 -34.04 0.42 -0.66
N THR A 110 -33.48 0.23 -1.86
CA THR A 110 -32.76 -0.98 -2.27
C THR A 110 -31.50 -1.25 -1.45
N TYR A 111 -30.84 -0.23 -0.90
CA TYR A 111 -29.60 -0.39 -0.14
C TYR A 111 -29.78 -1.12 1.19
N PHE A 112 -31.02 -1.23 1.65
CA PHE A 112 -31.37 -1.93 2.89
C PHE A 112 -31.69 -3.43 2.67
N ASP A 113 -31.93 -3.85 1.42
CA ASP A 113 -32.27 -5.24 1.11
C ASP A 113 -31.01 -6.05 0.73
N PHE A 114 -30.36 -6.62 1.75
CA PHE A 114 -29.12 -7.41 1.56
C PHE A 114 -29.31 -8.71 0.79
N ALA A 115 -30.54 -9.22 0.69
CA ALA A 115 -30.85 -10.41 -0.10
C ALA A 115 -31.06 -10.04 -1.57
N LYS A 116 -31.95 -9.08 -1.88
CA LYS A 116 -32.33 -8.78 -3.26
C LYS A 116 -31.38 -7.82 -3.96
N ALA A 117 -30.88 -6.80 -3.26
CA ALA A 117 -30.02 -5.80 -3.89
C ALA A 117 -28.55 -6.22 -3.91
N TRP A 118 -28.10 -6.98 -2.92
CA TRP A 118 -26.69 -7.34 -2.74
C TRP A 118 -26.42 -8.84 -2.84
N GLY A 119 -27.42 -9.70 -2.58
CA GLY A 119 -27.27 -11.15 -2.62
C GLY A 119 -26.30 -11.71 -1.57
N VAL A 120 -26.15 -11.07 -0.41
CA VAL A 120 -25.17 -11.43 0.63
C VAL A 120 -25.78 -11.82 1.97
N ASP A 121 -27.09 -11.93 2.07
CA ASP A 121 -27.83 -12.38 3.25
C ASP A 121 -27.26 -13.69 3.85
N HIS A 122 -26.95 -14.67 3.01
CA HIS A 122 -26.35 -15.94 3.42
C HIS A 122 -24.94 -15.79 3.99
N VAL A 123 -24.16 -14.85 3.47
CA VAL A 123 -22.82 -14.53 3.99
C VAL A 123 -22.92 -13.85 5.35
N LEU A 124 -23.83 -12.88 5.49
CA LEU A 124 -24.09 -12.19 6.76
C LEU A 124 -24.48 -13.18 7.86
N ARG A 125 -25.41 -14.11 7.57
CA ARG A 125 -25.77 -15.19 8.49
C ARG A 125 -24.58 -16.09 8.83
N ALA A 126 -23.76 -16.46 7.85
CA ALA A 126 -22.59 -17.32 8.05
C ALA A 126 -21.52 -16.69 8.96
N ILE A 127 -21.39 -15.35 8.96
CA ILE A 127 -20.48 -14.63 9.86
C ILE A 127 -21.15 -14.20 11.18
N GLY A 128 -22.39 -14.64 11.44
CA GLY A 128 -23.13 -14.33 12.66
C GLY A 128 -23.53 -12.86 12.77
N VAL A 129 -23.96 -12.25 11.67
CA VAL A 129 -24.49 -10.88 11.59
C VAL A 129 -25.92 -10.93 11.06
N SER A 130 -26.76 -9.97 11.46
CA SER A 130 -28.09 -9.81 10.88
C SER A 130 -28.02 -9.69 9.36
N ASP A 131 -28.93 -10.36 8.66
CA ASP A 131 -29.13 -10.21 7.22
C ASP A 131 -30.12 -9.10 6.86
N LYS A 132 -30.56 -8.33 7.85
CA LYS A 132 -31.49 -7.21 7.71
C LYS A 132 -30.94 -5.91 8.28
N ALA A 133 -31.41 -4.80 7.72
CA ALA A 133 -31.17 -3.47 8.27
C ALA A 133 -32.04 -3.19 9.50
N THR A 134 -31.68 -2.18 10.30
CA THR A 134 -32.41 -1.80 11.52
C THR A 134 -33.87 -1.43 11.28
N LYS A 135 -34.16 -0.74 10.16
CA LYS A 135 -35.54 -0.40 9.79
C LYS A 135 -36.42 -1.64 9.50
N ASP A 136 -35.80 -2.76 9.17
CA ASP A 136 -36.46 -4.03 8.84
C ASP A 136 -36.34 -5.05 10.01
N GLY A 137 -36.02 -4.56 11.22
CA GLY A 137 -35.89 -5.36 12.44
C GLY A 137 -34.55 -6.08 12.63
N GLY A 138 -33.54 -5.77 11.81
CA GLY A 138 -32.18 -6.28 11.96
C GLY A 138 -31.26 -5.36 12.78
N SER A 139 -29.95 -5.59 12.69
CA SER A 139 -28.94 -4.81 13.42
C SER A 139 -28.06 -3.90 12.55
N ILE A 140 -28.14 -4.01 11.22
CA ILE A 140 -27.30 -3.21 10.32
C ILE A 140 -27.90 -1.82 10.12
N GLN A 141 -27.18 -0.79 10.53
CA GLN A 141 -27.53 0.61 10.25
C GLN A 141 -26.92 1.01 8.90
N VAL A 142 -27.71 1.56 7.99
CA VAL A 142 -27.27 1.95 6.63
C VAL A 142 -27.24 3.48 6.53
N PHE A 143 -26.15 4.00 5.95
CA PHE A 143 -25.88 5.43 5.83
C PHE A 143 -25.57 5.80 4.40
N LYS A 144 -25.90 7.04 4.05
CA LYS A 144 -25.42 7.73 2.87
C LYS A 144 -24.84 9.08 3.28
N ALA A 145 -23.56 9.28 2.98
CA ALA A 145 -22.87 10.56 3.17
C ALA A 145 -22.52 11.15 1.81
N THR A 146 -22.85 12.43 1.59
CA THR A 146 -22.57 13.14 0.33
C THR A 146 -21.71 14.38 0.56
N HIS A 147 -20.72 14.59 -0.30
CA HIS A 147 -19.91 15.81 -0.26
C HIS A 147 -20.58 16.89 -1.11
N GLY A 148 -21.34 17.76 -0.44
CA GLY A 148 -22.39 18.61 -1.00
C GLY A 148 -23.80 18.11 -0.66
N ASP A 149 -24.81 18.91 -0.99
CA ASP A 149 -26.20 18.62 -0.66
C ASP A 149 -26.88 17.90 -1.83
N SER A 150 -27.12 16.61 -1.70
CA SER A 150 -27.76 15.80 -2.74
C SER A 150 -29.25 16.10 -2.93
N ASN A 151 -29.87 16.86 -2.03
CA ASN A 151 -31.28 17.24 -2.04
C ASN A 151 -31.48 18.76 -2.19
N ALA A 152 -30.42 19.50 -2.52
CA ALA A 152 -30.47 20.95 -2.64
C ALA A 152 -31.60 21.37 -3.59
N ASN A 153 -32.52 22.21 -3.13
CA ASN A 153 -33.66 22.65 -3.95
C ASN A 153 -33.19 23.58 -5.08
N GLY A 154 -33.37 23.16 -6.34
CA GLY A 154 -33.13 23.95 -7.54
C GLY A 154 -34.33 24.82 -7.96
N GLY A 155 -35.34 24.95 -7.09
CA GLY A 155 -36.59 25.63 -7.39
C GLY A 155 -37.51 24.76 -8.25
N GLY A 156 -38.14 25.36 -9.27
CA GLY A 156 -39.04 24.64 -10.20
C GLY A 156 -38.36 23.63 -11.11
N HIS A 157 -37.03 23.48 -11.02
CA HIS A 157 -36.22 22.61 -11.88
C HIS A 157 -35.75 21.32 -11.20
N GLY A 158 -36.26 21.00 -10.00
CA GLY A 158 -35.89 19.80 -9.24
C GLY A 158 -34.63 19.99 -8.40
N ILE A 159 -33.81 18.94 -8.28
CA ILE A 159 -32.59 18.95 -7.47
C ILE A 159 -31.52 19.82 -8.14
N SER A 160 -30.94 20.74 -7.37
CA SER A 160 -29.87 21.64 -7.79
C SER A 160 -28.58 20.85 -8.08
N PRO A 161 -28.06 20.90 -9.32
CA PRO A 161 -26.83 20.21 -9.67
C PRO A 161 -25.66 20.69 -8.80
N TYR A 162 -24.76 19.78 -8.42
CA TYR A 162 -23.62 20.16 -7.59
C TYR A 162 -22.76 21.28 -8.20
N ASN A 163 -22.74 21.43 -9.54
CA ASN A 163 -22.01 22.50 -10.26
C ASN A 163 -22.39 23.92 -9.84
N VAL A 164 -23.64 24.12 -9.42
CA VAL A 164 -24.19 25.43 -9.07
C VAL A 164 -24.39 25.59 -7.55
N GLN A 165 -24.06 24.58 -6.76
CA GLN A 165 -24.15 24.68 -5.30
C GLN A 165 -23.12 25.68 -4.73
N PRO A 166 -23.44 26.34 -3.61
CA PRO A 166 -22.53 27.26 -2.95
C PRO A 166 -21.19 26.61 -2.62
N ARG A 167 -20.13 27.43 -2.67
CA ARG A 167 -18.83 27.04 -2.14
C ARG A 167 -18.87 27.04 -0.61
N TYR A 168 -18.01 26.25 0.02
CA TYR A 168 -17.84 26.24 1.48
C TYR A 168 -16.41 26.66 1.85
N THR A 169 -16.21 27.08 3.10
CA THR A 169 -14.89 27.48 3.62
C THR A 169 -14.47 26.52 4.72
N ALA A 170 -13.26 25.98 4.60
CA ALA A 170 -12.62 25.16 5.62
C ALA A 170 -11.16 25.60 5.76
N ASN A 171 -10.65 25.69 6.99
CA ASN A 171 -9.25 26.08 7.26
C ASN A 171 -8.81 27.37 6.53
N GLY A 172 -9.70 28.37 6.42
CA GLY A 172 -9.41 29.65 5.75
C GLY A 172 -9.34 29.59 4.23
N ARG A 173 -9.67 28.45 3.60
CA ARG A 173 -9.71 28.27 2.15
C ARG A 173 -11.13 27.96 1.67
N THR A 174 -11.49 28.48 0.51
CA THR A 174 -12.78 28.21 -0.14
C THR A 174 -12.67 27.01 -1.09
N TYR A 175 -13.62 26.08 -0.98
CA TYR A 175 -13.70 24.84 -1.73
C TYR A 175 -15.02 24.72 -2.50
N ARG A 176 -15.01 23.88 -3.53
CA ARG A 176 -16.23 23.41 -4.20
C ARG A 176 -16.57 22.04 -3.64
N VAL A 177 -17.86 21.79 -3.40
CA VAL A 177 -18.36 20.43 -3.17
C VAL A 177 -17.99 19.55 -4.37
N THR A 178 -17.79 18.25 -4.18
CA THR A 178 -17.36 17.34 -5.27
C THR A 178 -18.51 16.52 -5.82
N GLY A 179 -19.60 16.33 -5.05
CA GLY A 179 -20.65 15.36 -5.37
C GLY A 179 -20.21 13.90 -5.13
N SER A 180 -19.26 13.70 -4.22
CA SER A 180 -18.84 12.37 -3.74
C SER A 180 -19.97 11.74 -2.93
N GLU A 181 -20.08 10.41 -2.98
CA GLU A 181 -21.10 9.67 -2.25
C GLU A 181 -20.47 8.42 -1.62
N TYR A 182 -20.80 8.19 -0.36
CA TYR A 182 -20.45 6.98 0.37
C TYR A 182 -21.72 6.36 0.95
N ASN A 183 -22.06 5.18 0.47
CA ASN A 183 -23.13 4.34 0.98
C ASN A 183 -22.51 3.13 1.68
N PHE A 184 -22.85 2.94 2.94
CA PHE A 184 -22.26 1.88 3.75
C PHE A 184 -23.19 1.49 4.90
N GLY A 185 -23.03 0.26 5.36
CA GLY A 185 -23.71 -0.25 6.54
C GLY A 185 -22.73 -0.55 7.65
N PHE A 186 -23.15 -0.43 8.91
CA PHE A 186 -22.42 -1.03 10.00
C PHE A 186 -23.30 -1.85 10.93
N ASP A 187 -22.70 -2.87 11.52
CA ASP A 187 -23.27 -3.68 12.58
C ASP A 187 -22.51 -3.45 13.89
N PRO A 188 -23.19 -3.22 15.03
CA PRO A 188 -22.56 -2.99 16.32
C PRO A 188 -21.61 -4.09 16.81
N SER A 189 -21.68 -5.31 16.26
CA SER A 189 -20.72 -6.39 16.55
C SER A 189 -19.34 -6.15 15.93
N GLY A 190 -19.13 -5.04 15.20
CA GLY A 190 -17.85 -4.68 14.59
C GLY A 190 -17.76 -5.10 13.12
N VAL A 191 -18.84 -4.90 12.35
CA VAL A 191 -18.82 -5.14 10.90
C VAL A 191 -19.11 -3.85 10.15
N LEU A 192 -18.31 -3.57 9.12
CA LEU A 192 -18.51 -2.43 8.21
C LEU A 192 -18.66 -2.95 6.77
N LEU A 193 -19.80 -2.66 6.16
CA LEU A 193 -20.17 -3.04 4.80
C LEU A 193 -20.03 -1.82 3.89
N ALA A 194 -19.05 -1.81 2.99
CA ALA A 194 -18.98 -0.85 1.91
C ALA A 194 -19.90 -1.29 0.77
N LEU A 195 -20.98 -0.52 0.54
CA LEU A 195 -22.03 -0.83 -0.42
C LEU A 195 -21.73 -0.14 -1.76
N ASP A 196 -21.71 1.18 -1.78
CA ASP A 196 -21.34 1.99 -2.95
C ASP A 196 -20.38 3.10 -2.49
N ARG A 197 -19.27 3.29 -3.21
CA ARG A 197 -18.28 4.30 -2.89
C ARG A 197 -17.83 5.05 -4.14
N LYS A 198 -18.16 6.33 -4.17
CA LYS A 198 -17.74 7.28 -5.19
C LYS A 198 -16.87 8.35 -4.55
N SER A 199 -15.55 8.23 -4.70
CA SER A 199 -14.60 9.10 -3.99
C SER A 199 -14.64 10.57 -4.43
N PRO A 200 -14.16 11.52 -3.60
CA PRO A 200 -14.05 12.93 -3.99
C PRO A 200 -13.22 13.18 -5.24
N GLN A 201 -12.14 12.40 -5.43
CA GLN A 201 -11.28 12.50 -6.62
C GLN A 201 -12.05 12.12 -7.87
N PHE A 202 -12.77 10.99 -7.84
CA PHE A 202 -13.55 10.54 -8.99
C PHE A 202 -14.71 11.49 -9.27
N ALA A 203 -15.53 11.80 -8.26
CA ALA A 203 -16.67 12.70 -8.41
C ALA A 203 -16.23 14.09 -8.88
N GLY A 204 -15.18 14.65 -8.26
CA GLY A 204 -14.58 15.92 -8.60
C GLY A 204 -14.06 15.99 -10.04
N SER A 205 -13.48 14.90 -10.55
CA SER A 205 -13.00 14.83 -11.95
C SER A 205 -14.12 14.95 -12.99
N LYS A 206 -15.36 14.60 -12.60
CA LYS A 206 -16.57 14.67 -13.45
C LYS A 206 -17.31 16.00 -13.31
N ARG A 207 -16.83 16.93 -12.48
CA ARG A 207 -17.44 18.24 -12.27
C ARG A 207 -17.09 19.22 -13.40
N ASN A 208 -17.94 20.23 -13.58
CA ASN A 208 -17.67 21.37 -14.43
C ASN A 208 -17.81 22.70 -13.65
N PRO A 209 -16.71 23.42 -13.36
CA PRO A 209 -15.32 23.02 -13.58
C PRO A 209 -14.92 21.83 -12.69
N ARG A 210 -13.87 21.11 -13.10
CA ARG A 210 -13.33 19.96 -12.36
C ARG A 210 -12.84 20.38 -10.98
N VAL A 211 -13.04 19.51 -9.99
CA VAL A 211 -12.48 19.65 -8.64
C VAL A 211 -11.40 18.59 -8.46
N GLN A 212 -10.14 19.01 -8.37
CA GLN A 212 -8.97 18.14 -8.38
C GLN A 212 -7.82 18.74 -7.58
N GLY A 213 -6.80 17.93 -7.26
CA GLY A 213 -5.62 18.36 -6.54
C GLY A 213 -5.97 19.03 -5.22
N ASP A 214 -5.51 20.27 -5.05
CA ASP A 214 -5.69 21.07 -3.84
C ASP A 214 -7.10 21.68 -3.70
N GLY A 215 -7.97 21.49 -4.69
CA GLY A 215 -9.39 21.81 -4.62
C GLY A 215 -10.26 20.75 -3.95
N LEU A 216 -9.70 19.56 -3.63
CA LEU A 216 -10.39 18.49 -2.93
C LEU A 216 -10.46 18.77 -1.40
N PRO A 217 -11.48 18.26 -0.68
CA PRO A 217 -11.52 18.35 0.77
C PRO A 217 -10.34 17.60 1.40
N GLU A 218 -9.84 18.06 2.56
CA GLU A 218 -8.86 17.28 3.32
C GLU A 218 -9.51 16.02 3.91
N LEU A 219 -10.75 16.14 4.43
CA LEU A 219 -11.58 14.99 4.81
C LEU A 219 -12.16 14.34 3.56
N GLN A 220 -11.37 13.50 2.89
CA GLN A 220 -11.75 12.83 1.65
C GLN A 220 -11.76 11.31 1.73
N SER A 221 -11.19 10.72 2.78
CA SER A 221 -11.08 9.26 2.91
C SER A 221 -12.40 8.66 3.39
N PHE A 222 -12.78 7.52 2.79
CA PHE A 222 -13.89 6.71 3.29
C PHE A 222 -13.64 6.23 4.74
N SER A 223 -12.39 5.94 5.12
CA SER A 223 -12.06 5.50 6.48
C SER A 223 -12.51 6.52 7.53
N ASP A 224 -12.09 7.78 7.36
CA ASP A 224 -12.38 8.88 8.27
C ASP A 224 -13.87 9.24 8.26
N VAL A 225 -14.50 9.31 7.07
CA VAL A 225 -15.94 9.61 6.97
C VAL A 225 -16.77 8.51 7.64
N ALA A 226 -16.46 7.23 7.40
CA ALA A 226 -17.15 6.11 8.04
C ALA A 226 -16.92 6.10 9.56
N TRP A 227 -15.71 6.38 10.02
CA TRP A 227 -15.38 6.48 11.45
C TRP A 227 -16.19 7.58 12.14
N LEU A 228 -16.20 8.79 11.58
CA LEU A 228 -16.96 9.92 12.12
C LEU A 228 -18.47 9.66 12.09
N LYS A 229 -18.99 9.04 11.01
CA LYS A 229 -20.40 8.66 10.93
C LYS A 229 -20.77 7.60 11.97
N TRP A 230 -19.93 6.59 12.18
CA TRP A 230 -20.13 5.62 13.25
C TRP A 230 -20.20 6.29 14.61
N LYS A 231 -19.25 7.18 14.90
CA LYS A 231 -19.19 7.95 16.15
C LYS A 231 -20.45 8.78 16.35
N GLY A 232 -20.87 9.52 15.32
CA GLY A 232 -22.06 10.36 15.37
C GLY A 232 -23.35 9.57 15.57
N ALA A 233 -23.52 8.46 14.85
CA ALA A 233 -24.73 7.65 14.89
C ALA A 233 -24.89 6.85 16.20
N THR A 234 -23.79 6.40 16.80
CA THR A 234 -23.83 5.54 18.00
C THR A 234 -23.48 6.25 19.30
N GLY A 235 -23.01 7.51 19.23
CA GLY A 235 -22.48 8.26 20.37
C GLY A 235 -21.13 7.73 20.89
N ARG A 236 -20.55 6.70 20.26
CA ARG A 236 -19.31 6.05 20.67
C ARG A 236 -18.45 5.68 19.47
N THR A 237 -17.14 5.66 19.65
CA THR A 237 -16.24 5.09 18.65
C THR A 237 -16.29 3.56 18.70
N PRO A 238 -16.08 2.86 17.57
CA PRO A 238 -15.93 1.41 17.61
C PRO A 238 -14.63 1.06 18.35
N THR A 239 -14.70 0.10 19.27
CA THR A 239 -13.56 -0.38 20.06
C THR A 239 -13.01 -1.72 19.56
N SER A 240 -13.72 -2.36 18.62
CA SER A 240 -13.33 -3.63 18.01
C SER A 240 -13.91 -3.74 16.61
N MET A 241 -13.23 -4.47 15.73
CA MET A 241 -13.72 -4.85 14.41
C MET A 241 -13.54 -6.37 14.22
N ARG A 242 -14.53 -7.01 13.61
CA ARG A 242 -14.55 -8.43 13.21
C ARG A 242 -14.40 -8.58 11.70
N TYR A 243 -15.13 -7.77 10.93
CA TYR A 243 -15.14 -7.88 9.47
C TYR A 243 -15.26 -6.52 8.77
N PHE A 244 -14.62 -6.42 7.63
CA PHE A 244 -14.98 -5.44 6.60
C PHE A 244 -15.48 -6.18 5.36
N ALA A 245 -16.46 -5.64 4.66
CA ALA A 245 -16.89 -6.18 3.38
C ALA A 245 -16.94 -5.10 2.31
N SER A 246 -16.47 -5.41 1.11
CA SER A 246 -16.71 -4.61 -0.09
C SER A 246 -17.59 -5.42 -1.03
N LEU A 247 -18.80 -4.93 -1.28
CA LEU A 247 -19.82 -5.66 -2.03
C LEU A 247 -19.87 -5.22 -3.49
N SER A 248 -20.23 -6.14 -4.37
CA SER A 248 -20.52 -5.91 -5.80
C SER A 248 -19.50 -4.98 -6.48
N ILE A 249 -18.24 -5.39 -6.50
CA ILE A 249 -17.11 -4.56 -6.93
C ILE A 249 -17.09 -4.42 -8.46
N THR A 250 -17.33 -3.21 -8.96
CA THR A 250 -17.45 -2.94 -10.40
C THR A 250 -16.22 -2.28 -11.04
N ASN A 251 -15.29 -1.69 -10.28
CA ASN A 251 -14.11 -1.03 -10.86
C ASN A 251 -13.11 -2.05 -11.44
N ASP A 252 -12.56 -1.71 -12.60
CA ASP A 252 -11.68 -2.59 -13.37
C ASP A 252 -10.36 -2.89 -12.66
N GLU A 253 -9.80 -1.94 -11.91
CA GLU A 253 -8.52 -2.15 -11.22
C GLU A 253 -8.60 -3.29 -10.20
N THR A 254 -9.63 -3.28 -9.36
CA THR A 254 -9.81 -4.33 -8.35
C THR A 254 -10.24 -5.65 -9.01
N ARG A 255 -11.13 -5.61 -10.00
CA ARG A 255 -11.56 -6.81 -10.73
C ARG A 255 -10.37 -7.48 -11.43
N GLY A 256 -9.47 -6.71 -12.03
CA GLY A 256 -8.25 -7.23 -12.64
C GLY A 256 -7.26 -7.82 -11.62
N ILE A 257 -7.15 -7.26 -10.42
CA ILE A 257 -6.38 -7.88 -9.32
C ILE A 257 -7.01 -9.20 -8.91
N ILE A 258 -8.33 -9.22 -8.68
CA ILE A 258 -9.08 -10.45 -8.35
C ILE A 258 -8.88 -11.52 -9.44
N ASN A 259 -8.91 -11.13 -10.71
CA ASN A 259 -8.65 -12.02 -11.83
C ASN A 259 -7.27 -12.68 -11.72
N ILE A 260 -6.21 -11.90 -11.50
CA ILE A 260 -4.85 -12.45 -11.35
C ILE A 260 -4.79 -13.43 -10.18
N VAL A 261 -5.37 -13.08 -9.03
CA VAL A 261 -5.36 -13.93 -7.84
C VAL A 261 -6.09 -15.25 -8.10
N LEU A 262 -7.31 -15.20 -8.63
CA LEU A 262 -8.12 -16.38 -8.92
C LEU A 262 -7.49 -17.25 -10.01
N SER A 263 -6.96 -16.66 -11.08
CA SER A 263 -6.27 -17.43 -12.14
C SER A 263 -5.02 -18.14 -11.63
N ARG A 264 -4.23 -17.50 -10.75
CA ARG A 264 -3.08 -18.16 -10.10
C ARG A 264 -3.49 -19.30 -9.16
N ALA A 265 -4.69 -19.21 -8.60
CA ALA A 265 -5.31 -20.27 -7.81
C ALA A 265 -6.11 -21.28 -8.66
N ASN A 266 -5.94 -21.28 -10.00
CA ASN A 266 -6.58 -22.18 -10.96
C ASN A 266 -8.12 -22.11 -10.98
N PHE A 267 -8.70 -20.97 -10.64
CA PHE A 267 -10.12 -20.72 -10.86
C PHE A 267 -10.37 -20.21 -12.28
N ASP A 268 -11.33 -20.83 -12.96
CA ASP A 268 -11.88 -20.42 -14.25
C ASP A 268 -13.15 -19.56 -14.10
N GLN A 269 -13.73 -19.53 -12.90
CA GLN A 269 -14.92 -18.75 -12.55
C GLN A 269 -14.80 -18.15 -11.15
N LEU A 270 -15.59 -17.10 -10.88
CA LEU A 270 -15.69 -16.51 -9.55
C LEU A 270 -16.35 -17.52 -8.58
N PRO A 271 -15.67 -17.97 -7.52
CA PRO A 271 -16.21 -18.98 -6.62
C PRO A 271 -17.41 -18.45 -5.83
N ALA A 272 -18.47 -19.25 -5.73
CA ALA A 272 -19.56 -19.00 -4.79
C ALA A 272 -19.07 -19.09 -3.34
N TRP A 273 -19.81 -18.50 -2.40
CA TRP A 273 -19.56 -18.67 -0.97
C TRP A 273 -19.39 -20.17 -0.61
N PRO A 274 -18.35 -20.59 0.14
CA PRO A 274 -17.46 -19.80 1.01
C PRO A 274 -16.34 -19.01 0.31
N GLY A 275 -16.23 -19.08 -1.01
CA GLY A 275 -15.26 -18.30 -1.78
C GLY A 275 -13.85 -18.87 -1.75
N HIS A 276 -12.88 -18.01 -2.05
CA HIS A 276 -11.45 -18.31 -2.00
C HIS A 276 -10.76 -17.41 -0.97
N ASP A 277 -10.11 -18.04 0.00
CA ASP A 277 -9.36 -17.37 1.06
C ASP A 277 -7.92 -17.07 0.63
N VAL A 278 -7.47 -15.86 0.92
CA VAL A 278 -6.13 -15.36 0.62
C VAL A 278 -5.52 -14.82 1.91
N ASP A 279 -4.30 -15.27 2.22
CA ASP A 279 -3.51 -14.71 3.32
C ASP A 279 -3.02 -13.31 2.95
N PRO A 280 -3.37 -12.24 3.71
CA PRO A 280 -2.93 -10.87 3.45
C PRO A 280 -1.41 -10.70 3.43
N ASN A 281 -0.67 -11.64 4.02
CA ASN A 281 0.76 -11.63 3.98
C ASN A 281 1.31 -12.09 2.63
N THR A 282 0.60 -12.77 1.71
CA THR A 282 1.14 -13.20 0.38
C THR A 282 1.23 -12.07 -0.65
N GLU A 283 1.84 -12.31 -1.81
CA GLU A 283 1.83 -11.31 -2.89
C GLU A 283 0.40 -10.99 -3.34
N GLU A 284 -0.43 -12.02 -3.50
CA GLU A 284 -1.85 -11.96 -3.85
C GLU A 284 -2.63 -11.20 -2.77
N GLY A 285 -2.41 -11.54 -1.50
CA GLY A 285 -3.05 -10.89 -0.37
C GLY A 285 -2.67 -9.43 -0.25
N ALA A 286 -1.39 -9.10 -0.44
CA ALA A 286 -0.92 -7.71 -0.46
C ALA A 286 -1.53 -6.93 -1.63
N ALA A 287 -1.60 -7.51 -2.83
CA ALA A 287 -2.24 -6.87 -3.97
C ALA A 287 -3.72 -6.58 -3.71
N LEU A 288 -4.45 -7.52 -3.11
CA LEU A 288 -5.84 -7.30 -2.70
C LEU A 288 -5.95 -6.22 -1.62
N LEU A 289 -5.09 -6.26 -0.60
CA LEU A 289 -5.11 -5.33 0.54
C LEU A 289 -4.82 -3.89 0.13
N GLY A 290 -3.97 -3.69 -0.88
CA GLY A 290 -3.67 -2.37 -1.46
C GLY A 290 -4.60 -1.94 -2.59
N SER A 291 -5.53 -2.81 -3.01
CA SER A 291 -6.53 -2.49 -4.02
C SER A 291 -7.44 -1.34 -3.56
N PRO A 292 -8.05 -0.60 -4.50
CA PRO A 292 -8.99 0.48 -4.17
C PRO A 292 -10.10 0.06 -3.20
N ASN A 293 -10.48 -1.23 -3.21
CA ASN A 293 -11.60 -1.71 -2.41
C ASN A 293 -11.26 -2.15 -0.99
N ALA A 294 -10.03 -2.58 -0.75
CA ALA A 294 -9.57 -2.94 0.58
C ALA A 294 -8.86 -1.77 1.28
N LEU A 295 -8.31 -0.83 0.51
CA LEU A 295 -7.45 0.25 1.00
C LEU A 295 -8.07 1.04 2.16
N ALA A 296 -9.34 1.41 2.05
CA ALA A 296 -9.99 2.20 3.08
C ALA A 296 -10.15 1.44 4.40
N PHE A 297 -10.25 0.11 4.38
CA PHE A 297 -10.31 -0.71 5.59
C PHE A 297 -8.95 -0.80 6.27
N SER A 298 -7.88 -0.89 5.48
CA SER A 298 -6.51 -0.80 5.99
C SER A 298 -6.24 0.53 6.68
N TYR A 299 -6.66 1.63 6.07
CA TYR A 299 -6.59 2.96 6.68
C TYR A 299 -7.43 3.05 7.96
N PHE A 300 -8.65 2.51 7.97
CA PHE A 300 -9.50 2.49 9.15
C PHE A 300 -8.81 1.83 10.35
N LEU A 301 -8.16 0.67 10.16
CA LEU A 301 -7.44 0.01 11.25
C LEU A 301 -6.18 0.77 11.67
N VAL A 302 -5.40 1.27 10.71
CA VAL A 302 -4.09 1.90 10.98
C VAL A 302 -4.24 3.32 11.56
N GLN A 303 -5.24 4.08 11.15
CA GLN A 303 -5.46 5.47 11.58
C GLN A 303 -6.21 5.61 12.90
N HIS A 304 -6.72 4.52 13.46
CA HIS A 304 -7.50 4.53 14.71
C HIS A 304 -6.96 3.52 15.73
N LYS A 305 -5.66 3.21 15.67
CA LYS A 305 -4.97 2.26 16.57
C LYS A 305 -5.12 2.65 18.03
N ALA A 306 -5.11 3.95 18.36
CA ALA A 306 -5.31 4.41 19.73
C ALA A 306 -6.65 3.96 20.34
N THR A 307 -7.69 3.76 19.51
CA THR A 307 -9.02 3.34 19.96
C THR A 307 -9.27 1.85 19.76
N LEU A 308 -8.88 1.31 18.59
CA LEU A 308 -9.11 -0.09 18.23
C LEU A 308 -8.07 -1.05 18.83
N GLY A 309 -6.96 -0.52 19.32
CA GLY A 309 -5.74 -1.28 19.57
C GLY A 309 -5.10 -1.76 18.27
N ASP A 310 -4.15 -2.68 18.40
CA ASP A 310 -3.45 -3.24 17.25
C ASP A 310 -4.27 -4.36 16.62
N LEU A 311 -5.15 -3.99 15.70
CA LEU A 311 -5.90 -4.92 14.86
C LEU A 311 -5.23 -5.09 13.49
N LYS A 312 -5.41 -6.27 12.90
CA LYS A 312 -4.94 -6.61 11.55
C LYS A 312 -6.02 -7.30 10.73
N ILE A 313 -5.97 -7.10 9.42
CA ILE A 313 -6.63 -8.00 8.47
C ILE A 313 -5.86 -9.32 8.48
N SER A 314 -6.57 -10.40 8.81
CA SER A 314 -6.01 -11.75 8.97
C SER A 314 -6.33 -12.68 7.80
N LYS A 315 -7.38 -12.37 7.04
CA LYS A 315 -7.84 -13.16 5.89
C LYS A 315 -8.65 -12.28 4.94
N ILE A 316 -8.46 -12.47 3.63
CA ILE A 316 -9.29 -11.84 2.59
C ILE A 316 -9.98 -12.95 1.82
N THR A 317 -11.31 -12.98 1.82
CA THR A 317 -12.12 -13.95 1.10
C THR A 317 -12.73 -13.29 -0.13
N ILE A 318 -12.42 -13.82 -1.32
CA ILE A 318 -13.06 -13.44 -2.59
C ILE A 318 -14.26 -14.36 -2.81
N PHE A 319 -15.44 -13.80 -3.09
CA PHE A 319 -16.62 -14.62 -3.36
C PHE A 319 -17.59 -13.96 -4.33
N LYS A 320 -18.41 -14.80 -4.98
CA LYS A 320 -19.58 -14.44 -5.78
C LYS A 320 -20.80 -14.28 -4.86
N ASN A 321 -21.55 -13.20 -5.01
CA ASN A 321 -22.85 -13.06 -4.36
C ASN A 321 -23.93 -13.96 -5.02
N SER A 322 -25.11 -14.07 -4.41
CA SER A 322 -26.18 -14.96 -4.89
C SER A 322 -27.02 -14.39 -6.05
N LEU A 323 -26.71 -13.18 -6.54
CA LEU A 323 -27.43 -12.59 -7.66
C LEU A 323 -27.07 -13.29 -8.98
N LYS A 324 -28.01 -13.27 -9.94
CA LYS A 324 -27.82 -13.86 -11.27
C LYS A 324 -26.65 -13.24 -12.02
N PHE A 325 -26.51 -11.91 -11.90
CA PHE A 325 -25.40 -11.12 -12.44
C PHE A 325 -24.59 -10.61 -11.26
N ALA A 326 -23.65 -11.43 -10.81
CA ALA A 326 -22.87 -11.17 -9.60
C ALA A 326 -21.50 -10.60 -9.94
N ASP A 327 -21.22 -9.41 -9.42
CA ASP A 327 -19.87 -8.86 -9.31
C ASP A 327 -19.14 -9.48 -8.10
N PRO A 328 -17.79 -9.47 -8.10
CA PRO A 328 -17.02 -10.02 -7.01
C PRO A 328 -17.19 -9.21 -5.72
N CYS A 329 -17.20 -9.90 -4.59
CA CYS A 329 -17.18 -9.33 -3.26
C CYS A 329 -15.88 -9.70 -2.55
N LEU A 330 -15.47 -8.85 -1.61
CA LEU A 330 -14.38 -9.13 -0.68
C LEU A 330 -14.91 -9.12 0.75
N LEU A 331 -14.59 -10.13 1.55
CA LEU A 331 -14.77 -10.14 3.00
C LEU A 331 -13.39 -10.19 3.66
N LEU A 332 -13.10 -9.23 4.53
CA LEU A 332 -11.82 -9.12 5.22
C LEU A 332 -12.01 -9.39 6.70
N ALA A 333 -11.47 -10.51 7.19
CA ALA A 333 -11.56 -10.90 8.59
C ALA A 333 -10.50 -10.20 9.45
N VAL A 334 -10.89 -9.65 10.59
CA VAL A 334 -10.04 -8.87 11.49
C VAL A 334 -9.70 -9.68 12.75
N LYS A 335 -8.45 -9.60 13.19
CA LYS A 335 -7.96 -10.17 14.46
C LYS A 335 -7.02 -9.19 15.16
N LYS A 336 -6.72 -9.45 16.44
CA LYS A 336 -5.63 -8.76 17.13
C LYS A 336 -4.28 -9.09 16.46
N ALA A 337 -3.41 -8.09 16.35
CA ALA A 337 -2.08 -8.23 15.80
C ALA A 337 -1.09 -8.66 16.89
N GLU A 338 -0.14 -9.49 16.49
CA GLU A 338 1.09 -9.74 17.24
C GLU A 338 2.10 -8.70 16.76
N LEU A 339 2.51 -7.80 17.66
CA LEU A 339 3.38 -6.69 17.31
C LEU A 339 4.80 -7.18 17.03
N VAL A 340 5.38 -6.68 15.94
CA VAL A 340 6.82 -6.83 15.72
C VAL A 340 7.52 -5.80 16.62
N PRO A 341 8.45 -6.21 17.50
CA PRO A 341 9.14 -5.27 18.38
C PRO A 341 9.91 -4.22 17.54
N PRO A 342 9.88 -2.95 17.95
CA PRO A 342 10.59 -1.89 17.21
C PRO A 342 12.09 -2.19 17.16
N ARG A 343 12.69 -2.02 15.98
CA ARG A 343 14.16 -2.07 15.85
C ARG A 343 14.76 -0.90 16.65
N PRO A 344 15.84 -1.09 17.42
CA PRO A 344 16.52 0.00 18.10
C PRO A 344 16.87 1.13 17.12
N ALA A 345 16.65 2.38 17.54
CA ALA A 345 17.04 3.53 16.72
C ALA A 345 18.55 3.51 16.48
N PRO A 346 19.02 3.72 15.24
CA PRO A 346 20.45 3.88 15.00
C PRO A 346 20.96 5.10 15.76
N LYS A 347 22.18 5.01 16.32
CA LYS A 347 22.84 6.14 16.97
C LYS A 347 23.04 7.27 15.95
N PRO A 348 22.88 8.54 16.35
CA PRO A 348 23.13 9.66 15.44
C PRO A 348 24.60 9.60 14.95
N PRO A 349 24.85 9.75 13.63
CA PRO A 349 26.20 9.72 13.09
C PRO A 349 27.01 10.88 13.66
N LYS A 350 28.28 10.62 13.98
CA LYS A 350 29.22 11.62 14.53
C LYS A 350 29.82 12.55 13.46
N GLU A 351 29.58 12.27 12.18
CA GLU A 351 30.21 12.95 11.05
C GLU A 351 29.24 13.89 10.30
N PRO A 352 29.76 14.97 9.68
CA PRO A 352 28.94 15.91 8.91
C PRO A 352 28.25 15.22 7.72
N HIS A 353 26.98 15.57 7.51
CA HIS A 353 26.20 15.05 6.40
C HIS A 353 26.79 15.48 5.04
N LEU A 354 27.04 14.51 4.16
CA LEU A 354 27.27 14.79 2.75
C LEU A 354 26.02 15.45 2.15
N PRO A 355 26.15 16.39 1.20
CA PRO A 355 25.02 16.91 0.46
C PRO A 355 24.28 15.77 -0.25
N LEU A 356 22.95 15.79 -0.18
CA LEU A 356 22.13 14.77 -0.83
C LEU A 356 22.33 14.84 -2.35
N PHE A 357 22.51 13.67 -2.97
CA PHE A 357 22.46 13.51 -4.41
C PHE A 357 21.04 13.77 -4.95
N ASN A 358 20.90 13.87 -6.27
CA ASN A 358 19.60 13.98 -6.92
C ASN A 358 18.64 12.88 -6.43
N ASN A 359 17.41 13.27 -6.09
CA ASN A 359 16.38 12.33 -5.68
C ASN A 359 16.08 11.34 -6.81
N ALA A 360 15.93 10.06 -6.46
CA ALA A 360 15.32 9.10 -7.37
C ALA A 360 13.91 9.60 -7.73
N ASN A 361 13.50 9.41 -8.99
CA ASN A 361 12.10 9.64 -9.34
C ASN A 361 11.20 8.61 -8.62
N ASP A 362 9.92 8.94 -8.48
CA ASP A 362 8.96 8.11 -7.75
C ASP A 362 8.95 6.66 -8.23
N ASP A 363 9.04 6.41 -9.54
CA ASP A 363 9.03 5.06 -10.10
C ASP A 363 10.26 4.25 -9.67
N ALA A 364 11.46 4.84 -9.75
CA ALA A 364 12.70 4.21 -9.29
C ALA A 364 12.66 3.97 -7.77
N TRP A 365 12.17 4.93 -6.99
CA TRP A 365 12.00 4.81 -5.55
C TRP A 365 11.04 3.69 -5.18
N TYR A 366 9.85 3.66 -5.79
CA TYR A 366 8.86 2.62 -5.53
C TYR A 366 9.38 1.26 -5.95
N LYS A 367 10.00 1.11 -7.13
CA LYS A 367 10.62 -0.15 -7.56
C LYS A 367 11.68 -0.65 -6.57
N ALA A 368 12.59 0.22 -6.11
CA ALA A 368 13.61 -0.14 -5.14
C ALA A 368 13.00 -0.53 -3.79
N LYS A 369 12.03 0.24 -3.28
CA LYS A 369 11.29 -0.06 -2.05
C LYS A 369 10.58 -1.41 -2.11
N CYS A 370 9.90 -1.70 -3.22
CA CYS A 370 9.20 -2.96 -3.45
C CYS A 370 10.18 -4.14 -3.53
N LYS A 371 11.29 -3.99 -4.27
CA LYS A 371 12.33 -5.01 -4.37
C LYS A 371 12.93 -5.31 -2.98
N GLY A 372 13.28 -4.27 -2.22
CA GLY A 372 13.77 -4.42 -0.85
C GLY A 372 12.77 -5.10 0.08
N ALA A 373 11.48 -4.74 0.01
CA ALA A 373 10.43 -5.40 0.79
C ALA A 373 10.29 -6.89 0.46
N SER A 374 10.39 -7.26 -0.82
CA SER A 374 10.36 -8.66 -1.27
C SER A 374 11.54 -9.46 -0.72
N PHE A 375 12.76 -8.90 -0.74
CA PHE A 375 13.94 -9.57 -0.15
C PHE A 375 13.84 -9.71 1.37
N VAL A 376 13.36 -8.69 2.08
CA VAL A 376 13.15 -8.79 3.54
C VAL A 376 12.20 -9.91 3.90
N ARG A 377 11.19 -10.14 3.06
CA ARG A 377 10.29 -11.28 3.22
C ARG A 377 10.98 -12.61 2.91
N ALA A 378 11.72 -12.70 1.79
CA ALA A 378 12.47 -13.89 1.43
C ALA A 378 13.41 -14.33 2.57
N MET A 379 14.15 -13.39 3.17
CA MET A 379 15.04 -13.65 4.32
C MET A 379 14.31 -14.16 5.57
N ARG A 380 12.98 -14.03 5.64
CA ARG A 380 12.14 -14.51 6.75
C ARG A 380 11.32 -15.75 6.41
N GLY A 381 11.26 -16.11 5.13
CA GLY A 381 10.47 -17.23 4.61
C GLY A 381 11.25 -18.53 4.60
N SER A 382 10.63 -19.58 4.07
CA SER A 382 11.36 -20.81 3.74
C SER A 382 12.30 -20.59 2.56
N ASP A 383 13.28 -21.47 2.38
CA ASP A 383 14.21 -21.43 1.25
C ASP A 383 13.47 -21.52 -0.10
N ARG A 384 12.40 -22.31 -0.15
CA ARG A 384 11.49 -22.36 -1.29
C ARG A 384 10.81 -21.02 -1.57
N ASP A 385 10.33 -20.34 -0.54
CA ASP A 385 9.71 -19.01 -0.66
C ASP A 385 10.73 -17.95 -1.13
N ALA A 386 11.96 -18.04 -0.64
CA ALA A 386 13.05 -17.17 -1.06
C ALA A 386 13.39 -17.38 -2.54
N GLY A 387 13.36 -18.63 -3.01
CA GLY A 387 13.60 -19.01 -4.41
C GLY A 387 12.65 -18.31 -5.40
N GLN A 388 11.41 -18.04 -4.97
CA GLN A 388 10.40 -17.37 -5.80
C GLN A 388 10.70 -15.87 -6.05
N VAL A 389 11.63 -15.26 -5.31
CA VAL A 389 11.99 -13.84 -5.50
C VAL A 389 13.00 -13.64 -6.63
N PHE A 390 13.73 -14.69 -7.03
CA PHE A 390 14.73 -14.64 -8.09
C PHE A 390 14.10 -14.61 -9.49
N LYS A 391 14.89 -14.18 -10.48
CA LYS A 391 14.50 -14.20 -11.89
C LYS A 391 15.64 -14.82 -12.72
N PRO A 392 15.45 -16.02 -13.30
CA PRO A 392 14.27 -16.89 -13.17
C PRO A 392 14.03 -17.34 -11.72
N THR A 393 12.79 -17.74 -11.40
CA THR A 393 12.44 -18.30 -10.08
C THR A 393 13.20 -19.59 -9.84
N ARG A 394 13.57 -19.84 -8.58
CA ARG A 394 14.31 -21.03 -8.16
C ARG A 394 13.48 -21.86 -7.15
N ASP A 395 13.68 -23.16 -7.11
CA ASP A 395 13.11 -24.07 -6.10
C ASP A 395 14.14 -25.19 -5.86
N PRO A 396 14.99 -25.11 -4.82
CA PRO A 396 15.04 -24.11 -3.74
C PRO A 396 15.76 -22.78 -4.10
N ALA A 397 15.91 -21.82 -3.16
CA ALA A 397 16.71 -20.59 -3.40
C ALA A 397 18.21 -20.83 -3.56
N ALA A 398 18.67 -22.03 -3.16
CA ALA A 398 20.04 -22.49 -3.31
C ALA A 398 20.60 -22.11 -4.69
N PRO A 399 21.83 -21.58 -4.74
CA PRO A 399 22.48 -21.32 -6.01
C PRO A 399 22.76 -22.65 -6.73
N GLU A 400 22.77 -22.62 -8.06
CA GLU A 400 23.19 -23.76 -8.88
C GLU A 400 24.69 -24.09 -8.73
N PHE A 401 25.41 -23.22 -8.05
CA PHE A 401 26.86 -23.19 -7.96
C PHE A 401 27.33 -23.17 -6.48
N GLU A 402 26.80 -24.07 -5.65
CA GLU A 402 27.18 -24.16 -4.23
C GLU A 402 28.67 -24.48 -4.03
N ASP A 403 29.27 -25.23 -4.95
CA ASP A 403 30.68 -25.64 -4.93
C ASP A 403 31.49 -24.97 -6.07
N LEU A 404 31.36 -23.66 -6.23
CA LEU A 404 32.22 -22.90 -7.16
C LEU A 404 33.67 -22.97 -6.70
N ASP A 405 34.49 -23.74 -7.41
CA ASP A 405 35.94 -23.58 -7.38
C ASP A 405 36.38 -22.40 -8.26
N PHE A 406 37.58 -21.89 -7.99
CA PHE A 406 38.15 -20.79 -8.76
C PHE A 406 38.33 -21.16 -10.23
N ASP A 407 38.58 -22.43 -10.54
CA ASP A 407 38.70 -22.95 -11.91
C ASP A 407 37.39 -22.75 -12.69
N THR A 408 36.24 -22.98 -12.05
CA THR A 408 34.93 -22.74 -12.64
C THR A 408 34.68 -21.24 -12.83
N ALA A 409 35.08 -20.39 -11.88
CA ALA A 409 34.97 -18.94 -12.05
C ALA A 409 35.83 -18.44 -13.24
N GLU A 410 37.06 -18.92 -13.36
CA GLU A 410 37.97 -18.63 -14.48
C GLU A 410 37.42 -19.11 -15.82
N LYS A 411 36.82 -20.30 -15.86
CA LYS A 411 36.09 -20.80 -17.04
C LYS A 411 35.04 -19.79 -17.50
N TRP A 412 34.32 -19.17 -16.57
CA TRP A 412 33.34 -18.14 -16.84
C TRP A 412 33.91 -16.73 -17.04
N GLY A 413 35.23 -16.59 -17.18
CA GLY A 413 35.90 -15.33 -17.49
C GLY A 413 36.15 -14.43 -16.27
N TRP A 414 36.00 -14.95 -15.06
CA TRP A 414 36.33 -14.25 -13.82
C TRP A 414 37.79 -14.48 -13.45
N GLY A 415 38.55 -13.41 -13.29
CA GLY A 415 39.82 -13.42 -12.57
C GLY A 415 39.60 -13.02 -11.12
N TYR A 416 40.51 -13.42 -10.24
CA TYR A 416 40.53 -12.93 -8.87
C TYR A 416 41.92 -12.41 -8.48
N SER A 417 41.94 -11.55 -7.48
CA SER A 417 43.18 -11.07 -6.87
C SER A 417 42.99 -10.85 -5.38
N GLU A 418 43.92 -11.39 -4.60
CA GLU A 418 44.02 -11.16 -3.16
C GLU A 418 44.77 -9.85 -2.84
N LYS A 419 45.32 -9.18 -3.87
CA LYS A 419 46.03 -7.91 -3.69
C LYS A 419 45.02 -6.76 -3.59
N ILE A 420 44.84 -6.24 -2.38
CA ILE A 420 44.14 -4.97 -2.18
C ILE A 420 45.01 -3.84 -2.71
N ALA A 421 44.43 -2.92 -3.48
CA ALA A 421 45.10 -1.69 -3.91
C ALA A 421 45.52 -0.76 -2.75
N SER A 422 45.09 -1.00 -1.50
CA SER A 422 45.52 -0.18 -0.36
C SER A 422 45.41 -0.76 1.07
N GLY A 423 44.68 -1.86 1.32
CA GLY A 423 44.76 -2.65 2.55
C GLY A 423 44.23 -1.99 3.84
N ASP A 424 43.66 -0.79 3.77
CA ASP A 424 43.01 -0.10 4.89
C ASP A 424 41.60 0.32 4.46
N PHE A 425 40.57 -0.13 5.19
CA PHE A 425 39.19 0.27 4.93
C PHE A 425 38.95 1.77 5.14
N ARG A 426 39.95 2.48 5.69
CA ARG A 426 40.00 3.93 5.77
C ARG A 426 39.97 4.60 4.42
N ASP A 427 40.57 4.03 3.39
CA ASP A 427 40.55 4.62 2.04
C ASP A 427 39.15 4.60 1.41
N TRP A 428 38.30 3.70 1.89
CA TRP A 428 36.88 3.65 1.53
C TRP A 428 36.01 4.42 2.52
N GLY A 429 36.61 4.97 3.59
CA GLY A 429 35.91 5.72 4.63
C GLY A 429 34.98 4.87 5.48
N ILE A 430 35.19 3.55 5.58
CA ILE A 430 34.31 2.64 6.36
C ILE A 430 35.00 2.04 7.59
N ASP A 431 36.27 2.35 7.83
CA ASP A 431 37.06 1.88 8.99
C ASP A 431 36.35 2.16 10.32
N HIS A 432 35.77 3.35 10.47
CA HIS A 432 35.04 3.73 11.68
C HIS A 432 33.76 2.89 11.88
N VAL A 433 33.06 2.53 10.79
CA VAL A 433 31.87 1.69 10.84
C VAL A 433 32.24 0.29 11.30
N LEU A 434 33.31 -0.27 10.75
CA LEU A 434 33.81 -1.60 11.14
C LEU A 434 34.17 -1.64 12.63
N ARG A 435 34.91 -0.64 13.13
CA ARG A 435 35.23 -0.53 14.56
C ARG A 435 33.98 -0.42 15.45
N GLU A 436 32.96 0.33 15.03
CA GLU A 436 31.70 0.44 15.79
C GLU A 436 30.90 -0.88 15.80
N LEU A 437 31.05 -1.70 14.77
CA LEU A 437 30.48 -3.06 14.73
C LEU A 437 31.33 -4.09 15.48
N GLY A 438 32.50 -3.70 16.01
CA GLY A 438 33.44 -4.60 16.67
C GLY A 438 34.24 -5.47 15.71
N LEU A 439 34.26 -5.11 14.42
CA LEU A 439 35.02 -5.78 13.37
C LEU A 439 36.40 -5.12 13.20
N SER A 440 37.37 -5.86 12.67
CA SER A 440 38.65 -5.25 12.29
C SER A 440 38.46 -4.29 11.13
N ASP A 441 39.10 -3.13 11.24
CA ASP A 441 39.24 -2.14 10.19
C ASP A 441 40.45 -2.38 9.27
N LYS A 442 41.15 -3.49 9.49
CA LYS A 442 42.35 -3.91 8.74
C LYS A 442 42.19 -5.31 8.19
N CYS A 443 42.89 -5.56 7.08
CA CYS A 443 42.97 -6.89 6.48
C CYS A 443 44.09 -7.75 7.10
N ASN A 444 44.03 -9.07 6.89
CA ASN A 444 44.97 -10.07 7.43
C ASN A 444 46.46 -9.71 7.20
N GLY A 445 46.80 -9.21 6.01
CA GLY A 445 48.17 -8.76 5.68
C GLY A 445 48.66 -7.49 6.39
N ARG A 446 47.82 -6.81 7.19
CA ARG A 446 48.16 -5.58 7.93
C ARG A 446 47.79 -5.66 9.41
N GLY A 447 47.68 -6.87 9.95
CA GLY A 447 47.44 -7.12 11.37
C GLY A 447 45.98 -6.96 11.82
N GLY A 448 45.03 -7.00 10.88
CA GLY A 448 43.62 -7.21 11.17
C GLY A 448 43.20 -8.65 10.88
N ASN A 449 41.89 -8.94 10.94
CA ASN A 449 41.33 -10.27 10.66
C ASN A 449 40.37 -10.30 9.45
N MET A 450 40.31 -9.23 8.66
CA MET A 450 39.50 -9.21 7.44
C MET A 450 40.26 -9.83 6.27
N ASP A 451 39.64 -10.79 5.60
CA ASP A 451 40.07 -11.26 4.29
C ASP A 451 39.39 -10.46 3.19
N TYR A 452 40.11 -10.25 2.10
CA TYR A 452 39.60 -9.50 0.95
C TYR A 452 39.83 -10.28 -0.34
N LEU A 453 38.76 -10.37 -1.13
CA LEU A 453 38.78 -10.93 -2.46
C LEU A 453 38.28 -9.89 -3.45
N ASN A 454 39.07 -9.69 -4.50
CA ASN A 454 38.65 -8.93 -5.66
C ASN A 454 38.33 -9.87 -6.82
N PHE A 455 37.11 -9.83 -7.34
CA PHE A 455 36.72 -10.53 -8.55
C PHE A 455 36.57 -9.53 -9.71
N VAL A 456 37.21 -9.83 -10.84
CA VAL A 456 37.16 -9.03 -12.06
C VAL A 456 36.69 -9.89 -13.22
N HIS A 457 35.85 -9.33 -14.09
CA HIS A 457 35.38 -10.01 -15.29
C HIS A 457 35.64 -9.13 -16.50
N GLY A 458 36.60 -9.53 -17.34
CA GLY A 458 37.01 -8.74 -18.50
C GLY A 458 38.21 -7.85 -18.33
N PHE A 459 39.04 -8.12 -17.33
CA PHE A 459 40.28 -7.39 -17.12
C PHE A 459 41.47 -8.35 -17.13
N GLU A 460 42.51 -8.03 -17.90
CA GLU A 460 43.83 -8.66 -17.80
C GLU A 460 44.70 -7.80 -16.89
N GLN A 461 45.41 -8.42 -15.94
CA GLN A 461 46.39 -7.71 -15.14
C GLN A 461 47.67 -7.57 -15.95
N LEU A 462 48.01 -6.34 -16.33
CA LEU A 462 49.26 -6.04 -17.02
C LEU A 462 50.46 -6.18 -16.08
N GLU A 463 51.66 -6.35 -16.63
CA GLU A 463 52.91 -6.52 -15.85
C GLU A 463 53.20 -5.35 -14.89
N ASP A 464 52.67 -4.17 -15.16
CA ASP A 464 52.77 -2.97 -14.32
C ASP A 464 51.72 -2.90 -13.20
N GLY A 465 50.85 -3.91 -13.10
CA GLY A 465 49.77 -4.02 -12.13
C GLY A 465 48.49 -3.25 -12.49
N SER A 466 48.44 -2.59 -13.66
CA SER A 466 47.22 -1.98 -14.19
C SER A 466 46.30 -3.01 -14.83
N TRP A 467 45.05 -2.64 -15.07
CA TRP A 467 44.02 -3.51 -15.62
C TRP A 467 43.56 -2.96 -16.97
N ASP A 468 43.70 -3.75 -18.04
CA ASP A 468 43.14 -3.39 -19.35
C ASP A 468 41.93 -4.25 -19.67
N LEU A 469 40.99 -3.67 -20.41
CA LEU A 469 39.80 -4.38 -20.87
C LEU A 469 40.20 -5.39 -21.92
N ASP A 470 39.94 -6.67 -21.67
CA ASP A 470 40.07 -7.71 -22.69
C ASP A 470 38.70 -7.88 -23.40
N PRO A 471 38.50 -7.29 -24.60
CA PRO A 471 37.24 -7.37 -25.32
C PRO A 471 37.05 -8.73 -26.01
N THR A 472 38.01 -9.64 -25.90
CA THR A 472 38.02 -10.90 -26.63
C THR A 472 36.87 -11.78 -26.14
N PRO A 473 35.98 -12.24 -27.03
CA PRO A 473 34.99 -13.25 -26.70
C PRO A 473 35.65 -14.55 -26.26
N TYR A 474 35.03 -15.27 -25.34
CA TYR A 474 35.53 -16.56 -24.84
C TYR A 474 34.44 -17.63 -24.97
N ASP A 475 34.85 -18.87 -25.20
CA ASP A 475 33.95 -20.02 -25.32
C ASP A 475 33.81 -20.72 -23.97
N VAL A 476 32.56 -20.98 -23.57
CA VAL A 476 32.23 -21.83 -22.43
C VAL A 476 31.24 -22.87 -22.92
N ASP A 477 31.67 -24.14 -22.97
CA ASP A 477 30.86 -25.29 -23.38
C ASP A 477 30.19 -25.12 -24.76
N GLY A 478 30.88 -24.50 -25.72
CA GLY A 478 30.37 -24.24 -27.08
C GLY A 478 29.48 -23.00 -27.21
N GLY A 479 29.33 -22.23 -26.13
CA GLY A 479 28.68 -20.92 -26.13
C GLY A 479 29.73 -19.79 -26.15
N MET A 480 29.56 -18.83 -27.07
CA MET A 480 30.42 -17.65 -27.13
C MET A 480 29.90 -16.54 -26.21
N TYR A 481 30.72 -16.14 -25.23
CA TYR A 481 30.44 -15.10 -24.25
C TYR A 481 31.32 -13.86 -24.46
N ARG A 482 30.87 -12.73 -23.92
CA ARG A 482 31.64 -11.48 -23.91
C ARG A 482 31.93 -11.09 -22.48
N ARG A 483 33.16 -10.60 -22.25
CA ARG A 483 33.52 -10.06 -20.95
C ARG A 483 32.85 -8.70 -20.74
N LEU A 484 32.43 -8.42 -19.50
CA LEU A 484 31.45 -7.37 -19.15
C LEU A 484 32.01 -6.22 -18.30
N CYS A 485 33.32 -6.17 -18.08
CA CYS A 485 33.99 -5.14 -17.28
C CYS A 485 33.40 -5.04 -15.85
N ALA A 486 33.02 -6.16 -15.24
CA ALA A 486 32.45 -6.18 -13.91
C ALA A 486 33.55 -6.34 -12.85
N HIS A 487 33.34 -5.74 -11.68
CA HIS A 487 34.27 -5.78 -10.55
C HIS A 487 33.48 -5.94 -9.25
N TYR A 488 33.92 -6.86 -8.40
CA TYR A 488 33.38 -7.09 -7.06
C TYR A 488 34.52 -7.14 -6.04
N GLY A 489 34.56 -6.16 -5.14
CA GLY A 489 35.36 -6.24 -3.92
C GLY A 489 34.52 -6.84 -2.80
N ILE A 490 34.97 -7.96 -2.23
CA ILE A 490 34.30 -8.66 -1.14
C ILE A 490 35.27 -8.72 0.03
N ALA A 491 34.81 -8.34 1.21
CA ALA A 491 35.56 -8.51 2.44
C ALA A 491 34.76 -9.36 3.43
N PHE A 492 35.43 -10.28 4.10
CA PHE A 492 34.83 -11.17 5.10
C PHE A 492 35.70 -11.20 6.35
N ASP A 493 35.05 -11.29 7.49
CA ASP A 493 35.70 -11.48 8.79
C ASP A 493 36.04 -12.97 8.93
N ALA A 494 37.32 -13.29 9.10
CA ALA A 494 37.84 -14.66 9.08
C ALA A 494 37.69 -15.40 10.42
#